data_AF-A0A6J1CD94-F1
#
_entry.id   AF-A0A6J1CD94-F1
#
_cell.length_a   1.000
_cell.length_b   1.000
_cell.length_c   1.000
_cell.angle_alpha   90.00
_cell.angle_beta   90.00
_cell.angle_gamma   90.00
#
_symmetry.space_group_name_H-M   'P 1'
#
loop_
_entity.id
_entity.type
_entity.pdbx_description
1 polymer ?
#
loop_
_entity_poly.entity_id
_entity_poly.type
_entity_poly.pdbx_seq_one_letter_code
_entity_poly.pdbx_strand_id
1 'polypeptide(L)'
;MSFSMLGSSRCEFLVRNSHQRTVKFHSFDEREKKLVFRFSKSRCDPARALLRKHEAIEFEERTSPVEVRTEIAKCYELISRLGRGVVYLGSSRMGPDHAHYQEAFELSREISELLDCTTWSGVGPGLMDAVTKGALQAGNPVGGFKIGRESGEWTSSKFHPYLPSESYFTCRFFSARKHGLVDAGVRSCSSDRTAFVTLPGGIGTFDEVFEILALIQLRRIGSELPVPFLLMNYDSFYSKLLEFFDDCENWGTLAKGEVDSLWKVCDNNAEALAYLASFYNLSPHDRVKNEVGLGSTH
;
A
#
# COMPACT_ATOMS: atom_id res chain seq x y z
N MET A 1 22.23 36.62 -37.50
CA MET A 1 22.87 35.45 -38.13
C MET A 1 24.22 35.25 -37.47
N SER A 2 24.59 33.98 -37.23
CA SER A 2 25.88 33.50 -36.68
C SER A 2 25.97 33.33 -35.14
N PHE A 3 25.99 32.04 -34.76
CA PHE A 3 26.33 31.41 -33.49
C PHE A 3 27.78 31.76 -33.04
N SER A 4 28.25 31.62 -31.80
CA SER A 4 28.09 30.52 -30.83
C SER A 4 28.54 30.98 -29.43
N MET A 5 27.87 30.47 -28.39
CA MET A 5 28.28 30.62 -26.99
C MET A 5 29.32 29.56 -26.63
N LEU A 6 30.47 30.01 -26.12
CA LEU A 6 31.42 29.19 -25.38
C LEU A 6 30.94 29.08 -23.93
N GLY A 7 30.40 27.93 -23.56
CA GLY A 7 30.04 27.58 -22.20
C GLY A 7 30.23 26.09 -21.98
N SER A 8 31.44 25.69 -21.56
CA SER A 8 31.73 24.31 -21.15
C SER A 8 31.12 24.08 -19.76
N SER A 9 29.98 23.40 -19.71
CA SER A 9 29.41 22.86 -18.47
C SER A 9 30.23 21.64 -18.05
N ARG A 10 31.08 21.79 -17.03
CA ARG A 10 31.74 20.66 -16.36
C ARG A 10 30.71 19.92 -15.50
N CYS A 11 30.32 18.72 -15.90
CA CYS A 11 29.66 17.76 -15.00
C CYS A 11 30.72 16.98 -14.23
N GLU A 12 30.85 17.23 -12.92
CA GLU A 12 31.61 16.39 -12.01
C GLU A 12 30.68 15.33 -11.40
N PHE A 13 30.93 14.05 -11.71
CA PHE A 13 30.28 12.94 -11.02
C PHE A 13 31.14 12.51 -9.84
N LEU A 14 30.62 12.69 -8.63
CA LEU A 14 31.31 12.33 -7.39
C LEU A 14 30.78 11.00 -6.86
N VAL A 15 31.54 9.92 -7.04
CA VAL A 15 31.25 8.62 -6.41
C VAL A 15 32.02 8.53 -5.10
N ARG A 16 31.31 8.58 -3.96
CA ARG A 16 31.89 8.38 -2.63
C ARG A 16 31.80 6.90 -2.26
N ASN A 17 32.94 6.25 -2.08
CA ASN A 17 33.03 4.94 -1.43
C ASN A 17 33.74 5.08 -0.07
N SER A 18 33.47 4.17 0.85
CA SER A 18 33.66 4.29 2.30
C SER A 18 35.10 4.33 2.82
N HIS A 19 36.12 4.43 1.95
CA HIS A 19 37.51 4.64 2.33
C HIS A 19 38.05 5.86 1.58
N GLN A 20 38.37 6.94 2.31
CA GLN A 20 38.87 8.21 1.77
C GLN A 20 40.07 8.01 0.82
N ARG A 21 39.85 8.11 -0.49
CA ARG A 21 40.88 8.39 -1.50
C ARG A 21 40.25 9.03 -2.74
N THR A 22 40.60 10.28 -3.01
CA THR A 22 40.18 11.04 -4.19
C THR A 22 41.01 10.61 -5.40
N VAL A 23 40.38 10.07 -6.43
CA VAL A 23 41.06 9.75 -7.70
C VAL A 23 40.85 10.92 -8.67
N LYS A 24 41.93 11.59 -9.07
CA LYS A 24 41.91 12.62 -10.13
C LYS A 24 42.15 11.95 -11.47
N PHE A 25 41.27 12.19 -12.44
CA PHE A 25 41.48 11.78 -13.84
C PHE A 25 41.96 12.98 -14.67
N HIS A 26 43.01 12.78 -15.46
CA HIS A 26 43.52 13.77 -16.42
C HIS A 26 43.15 13.36 -17.86
N SER A 27 42.58 14.35 -18.57
CA SER A 27 42.38 14.51 -20.02
C SER A 27 41.60 13.44 -20.81
N PHE A 28 40.54 13.91 -21.47
CA PHE A 28 39.78 13.21 -22.51
C PHE A 28 40.25 13.76 -23.87
N ASP A 29 40.72 12.90 -24.78
CA ASP A 29 41.06 13.27 -26.15
C ASP A 29 39.95 12.79 -27.10
N GLU A 30 39.43 13.70 -27.93
CA GLU A 30 38.12 13.58 -28.58
C GLU A 30 38.18 12.98 -30.00
N ARG A 31 39.11 12.04 -30.28
CA ARG A 31 39.26 11.49 -31.64
C ARG A 31 39.31 9.98 -31.83
N GLU A 32 39.22 9.14 -30.81
CA GLU A 32 39.13 7.68 -31.03
C GLU A 32 38.11 7.00 -30.11
N LYS A 33 37.02 6.46 -30.70
CA LYS A 33 36.02 5.63 -30.02
C LYS A 33 36.56 4.21 -29.76
N LYS A 34 37.52 4.06 -28.85
CA LYS A 34 37.90 2.74 -28.30
C LYS A 34 38.53 2.91 -26.90
N LEU A 35 37.81 2.46 -25.87
CA LEU A 35 38.37 2.38 -24.52
C LEU A 35 39.09 1.04 -24.36
N VAL A 36 40.42 1.07 -24.30
CA VAL A 36 41.25 -0.12 -24.02
C VAL A 36 41.58 -0.14 -22.53
N PHE A 37 41.00 -1.10 -21.80
CA PHE A 37 41.36 -1.33 -20.40
C PHE A 37 42.61 -2.21 -20.31
N ARG A 38 43.70 -1.66 -19.77
CA ARG A 38 44.88 -2.44 -19.35
C ARG A 38 44.82 -2.65 -17.83
N PHE A 39 44.48 -3.86 -17.40
CA PHE A 39 44.58 -4.24 -15.99
C PHE A 39 45.93 -4.90 -15.70
N SER A 40 46.72 -4.30 -14.82
CA SER A 40 47.88 -4.96 -14.20
C SER A 40 47.39 -5.98 -13.16
N LYS A 41 47.72 -7.27 -13.35
CA LYS A 41 47.42 -8.33 -12.38
C LYS A 41 48.17 -8.06 -11.07
N SER A 42 47.45 -7.82 -9.99
CA SER A 42 47.92 -8.09 -8.63
C SER A 42 47.04 -9.20 -8.04
N ARG A 43 47.68 -10.23 -7.48
CA ARG A 43 47.01 -11.36 -6.81
C ARG A 43 46.75 -10.95 -5.35
N CYS A 44 45.56 -11.25 -4.84
CA CYS A 44 45.28 -11.34 -3.41
C CYS A 44 44.26 -12.47 -3.15
N ASP A 45 44.53 -13.23 -2.08
CA ASP A 45 43.90 -14.48 -1.68
C ASP A 45 42.42 -14.37 -1.26
N PRO A 46 41.63 -15.47 -1.37
CA PRO A 46 40.19 -15.45 -1.11
C PRO A 46 39.87 -15.72 0.37
N ALA A 47 39.80 -14.67 1.19
CA ALA A 47 39.21 -14.75 2.52
C ALA A 47 37.69 -14.45 2.47
N ARG A 48 36.91 -15.53 2.40
CA ARG A 48 35.53 -15.73 2.89
C ARG A 48 34.71 -14.46 3.23
N ALA A 49 34.31 -13.69 2.22
CA ALA A 49 33.22 -12.73 2.37
C ALA A 49 31.88 -13.49 2.31
N LEU A 50 31.24 -13.65 3.46
CA LEU A 50 29.84 -14.08 3.57
C LEU A 50 28.95 -12.95 3.00
N LEU A 51 28.84 -12.92 1.67
CA LEU A 51 27.86 -12.12 0.96
C LEU A 51 26.48 -12.68 1.29
N ARG A 52 25.78 -12.05 2.24
CA ARG A 52 24.31 -12.09 2.28
C ARG A 52 23.84 -11.66 0.89
N LYS A 53 23.38 -12.61 0.08
CA LYS A 53 22.64 -12.31 -1.15
C LYS A 53 21.44 -11.47 -0.73
N HIS A 54 21.53 -10.15 -0.87
CA HIS A 54 20.33 -9.40 -1.16
C HIS A 54 19.90 -9.92 -2.53
N GLU A 55 18.84 -10.72 -2.56
CA GLU A 55 18.08 -10.90 -3.80
C GLU A 55 17.53 -9.53 -4.14
N ALA A 56 18.33 -8.74 -4.85
CA ALA A 56 17.83 -7.58 -5.56
C ALA A 56 16.74 -8.13 -6.47
N ILE A 57 15.49 -7.81 -6.15
CA ILE A 57 14.38 -8.04 -7.07
C ILE A 57 14.73 -7.13 -8.25
N GLU A 58 15.22 -7.71 -9.35
CA GLU A 58 15.47 -6.94 -10.54
C GLU A 58 14.15 -6.34 -11.02
N PHE A 59 14.23 -5.21 -11.71
CA PHE A 59 13.09 -4.61 -12.39
C PHE A 59 12.73 -5.55 -13.56
N GLU A 60 12.05 -6.65 -13.25
CA GLU A 60 11.73 -7.69 -14.23
C GLU A 60 10.72 -7.12 -15.22
N GLU A 61 11.19 -6.87 -16.45
CA GLU A 61 10.41 -6.37 -17.56
C GLU A 61 9.17 -7.25 -17.78
N ARG A 62 8.04 -6.64 -18.16
CA ARG A 62 6.82 -7.40 -18.49
C ARG A 62 7.11 -8.20 -19.76
N THR A 63 7.23 -9.52 -19.65
CA THR A 63 7.57 -10.34 -20.81
C THR A 63 6.32 -10.80 -21.55
N SER A 64 5.18 -10.94 -20.84
CA SER A 64 3.92 -11.39 -21.44
C SER A 64 2.69 -10.95 -20.64
N PRO A 65 1.55 -10.66 -21.30
CA PRO A 65 0.27 -10.43 -20.62
C PRO A 65 -0.21 -11.64 -19.81
N VAL A 66 0.29 -12.85 -20.12
CA VAL A 66 -0.04 -14.07 -19.38
C VAL A 66 0.48 -13.98 -17.94
N GLU A 67 1.66 -13.38 -17.71
CA GLU A 67 2.23 -13.26 -16.36
C GLU A 67 1.34 -12.40 -15.46
N VAL A 68 0.84 -11.27 -15.97
CA VAL A 68 -0.09 -10.39 -15.25
C VAL A 68 -1.40 -11.13 -14.94
N ARG A 69 -1.94 -11.87 -15.92
CA ARG A 69 -3.14 -12.70 -15.72
C ARG A 69 -2.92 -13.73 -14.62
N THR A 70 -1.77 -14.39 -14.61
CA THR A 70 -1.42 -15.38 -13.59
C THR A 70 -1.33 -14.76 -12.20
N GLU A 71 -0.76 -13.56 -12.05
CA GLU A 71 -0.74 -12.87 -10.75
C GLU A 71 -2.14 -12.45 -10.29
N ILE A 72 -2.98 -11.94 -11.19
CA ILE A 72 -4.38 -11.62 -10.86
C ILE A 72 -5.12 -12.87 -10.40
N ALA A 73 -4.94 -14.00 -11.08
CA ALA A 73 -5.56 -15.27 -10.67
C ALA A 73 -5.13 -15.71 -9.26
N LYS A 74 -3.85 -15.54 -8.90
CA LYS A 74 -3.37 -15.81 -7.54
C LYS A 74 -3.98 -14.87 -6.50
N CYS A 75 -4.23 -13.61 -6.87
CA CYS A 75 -4.94 -12.68 -5.98
C CYS A 75 -6.37 -13.16 -5.71
N TYR A 76 -7.10 -13.58 -6.75
CA TYR A 76 -8.42 -14.16 -6.61
C TYR A 76 -8.45 -15.43 -5.76
N GLU A 77 -7.47 -16.32 -5.92
CA GLU A 77 -7.35 -17.53 -5.10
C GLU A 77 -7.17 -17.19 -3.62
N LEU A 78 -6.31 -16.21 -3.31
CA LEU A 78 -6.09 -15.75 -1.94
C LEU A 78 -7.36 -15.15 -1.33
N ILE A 79 -8.08 -14.31 -2.08
CA ILE A 79 -9.33 -13.68 -1.64
C ILE A 79 -10.42 -14.74 -1.45
N SER A 80 -10.53 -15.70 -2.37
CA SER A 80 -11.50 -16.78 -2.24
C SER A 80 -11.24 -17.65 -0.99
N ARG A 81 -9.98 -17.78 -0.57
CA ARG A 81 -9.62 -18.54 0.64
C ARG A 81 -9.88 -17.76 1.92
N LEU A 82 -9.47 -16.49 1.97
CA LEU A 82 -9.55 -15.68 3.18
C LEU A 82 -10.89 -14.96 3.31
N GLY A 83 -11.68 -14.84 2.25
CA GLY A 83 -12.89 -14.05 2.22
C GLY A 83 -12.61 -12.55 2.00
N ARG A 84 -13.61 -11.86 1.47
CA ARG A 84 -13.60 -10.40 1.32
C ARG A 84 -13.82 -9.73 2.67
N GLY A 85 -13.42 -8.47 2.79
CA GLY A 85 -13.60 -7.73 4.03
C GLY A 85 -13.18 -6.28 3.93
N VAL A 86 -12.50 -5.78 4.95
CA VAL A 86 -12.14 -4.36 5.06
C VAL A 86 -10.74 -4.13 4.52
N VAL A 87 -10.62 -3.25 3.54
CA VAL A 87 -9.36 -2.89 2.91
C VAL A 87 -8.88 -1.55 3.45
N TYR A 88 -7.70 -1.55 4.05
CA TYR A 88 -7.05 -0.36 4.60
C TYR A 88 -5.95 0.15 3.69
N LEU A 89 -6.01 1.44 3.39
CA LEU A 89 -5.04 2.17 2.58
C LEU A 89 -4.39 3.23 3.46
N GLY A 90 -3.06 3.32 3.49
CA GLY A 90 -2.41 4.27 4.40
C GLY A 90 -0.90 4.36 4.24
N SER A 91 -0.31 5.30 4.95
CA SER A 91 1.13 5.60 4.90
C SER A 91 1.99 4.40 5.29
N SER A 92 3.01 4.11 4.51
CA SER A 92 4.08 3.17 4.86
C SER A 92 5.12 3.77 5.83
N ARG A 93 5.06 5.09 6.07
CA ARG A 93 6.11 5.88 6.74
C ARG A 93 5.76 6.31 8.16
N MET A 94 4.48 6.30 8.52
CA MET A 94 4.01 6.63 9.87
C MET A 94 4.16 5.40 10.77
N GLY A 95 5.31 5.27 11.43
CA GLY A 95 5.63 4.13 12.30
C GLY A 95 5.02 4.22 13.71
N PRO A 96 5.37 3.26 14.60
CA PRO A 96 4.77 3.11 15.93
C PRO A 96 4.83 4.35 16.84
N ASP A 97 5.80 5.24 16.63
CA ASP A 97 5.95 6.46 17.43
C ASP A 97 4.98 7.59 17.00
N HIS A 98 4.20 7.40 15.92
CA HIS A 98 3.25 8.39 15.41
C HIS A 98 1.84 8.13 15.97
N ALA A 99 1.10 9.18 16.36
CA ALA A 99 -0.26 9.06 16.92
C ALA A 99 -1.22 8.26 16.02
N HIS A 100 -1.27 8.60 14.72
CA HIS A 100 -2.07 7.84 13.73
C HIS A 100 -1.76 6.34 13.63
N TYR A 101 -0.57 5.88 14.03
CA TYR A 101 -0.29 4.45 14.07
C TYR A 101 -1.17 3.78 15.14
N GLN A 102 -1.25 4.36 16.33
CA GLN A 102 -2.09 3.81 17.40
C GLN A 102 -3.58 3.93 17.04
N GLU A 103 -4.00 5.04 16.44
CA GLU A 103 -5.38 5.21 15.98
C GLU A 103 -5.78 4.18 14.92
N ALA A 104 -4.90 3.93 13.94
CA ALA A 104 -5.12 2.92 12.90
C ALA A 104 -5.14 1.49 13.47
N PHE A 105 -4.28 1.20 14.45
CA PHE A 105 -4.27 -0.07 15.16
C PHE A 105 -5.61 -0.33 15.87
N GLU A 106 -6.07 0.64 16.68
CA GLU A 106 -7.36 0.50 17.39
C GLU A 106 -8.52 0.44 16.42
N LEU A 107 -8.53 1.30 15.38
CA LEU A 107 -9.58 1.30 14.37
C LEU A 107 -9.72 -0.09 13.73
N SER A 108 -8.60 -0.69 13.33
CA SER A 108 -8.64 -2.00 12.69
C SER A 108 -9.05 -3.11 13.63
N ARG A 109 -8.66 -3.05 14.91
CA ARG A 109 -9.12 -3.99 15.94
C ARG A 109 -10.63 -3.90 16.11
N GLU A 110 -11.15 -2.69 16.34
CA GLU A 110 -12.56 -2.43 16.61
C GLU A 110 -13.45 -2.74 15.40
N ILE A 111 -13.01 -2.42 14.18
CA ILE A 111 -13.74 -2.78 12.96
C ILE A 111 -13.73 -4.30 12.75
N SER A 112 -12.61 -4.99 13.04
CA SER A 112 -12.54 -6.45 12.91
C SER A 112 -13.50 -7.13 13.88
N GLU A 113 -13.56 -6.67 15.14
CA GLU A 113 -14.53 -7.14 16.14
C GLU A 113 -15.98 -6.83 15.73
N LEU A 114 -16.24 -5.66 15.14
CA LEU A 114 -17.57 -5.23 14.73
C LEU A 114 -18.10 -6.02 13.53
N LEU A 115 -17.28 -6.18 12.49
CA LEU A 115 -17.70 -6.74 11.22
C LEU A 115 -17.41 -8.24 11.11
N ASP A 116 -16.52 -8.80 11.92
CA ASP A 116 -16.14 -10.21 11.86
C ASP A 116 -15.78 -10.67 10.43
N CYS A 117 -14.86 -9.92 9.81
CA CYS A 117 -14.43 -10.14 8.43
C CYS A 117 -12.91 -10.02 8.30
N THR A 118 -12.38 -10.40 7.14
CA THR A 118 -10.94 -10.34 6.88
C THR A 118 -10.47 -8.90 6.74
N THR A 119 -9.34 -8.59 7.37
CA THR A 119 -8.65 -7.31 7.18
C THR A 119 -7.62 -7.44 6.07
N TRP A 120 -7.67 -6.51 5.12
CA TRP A 120 -6.81 -6.47 3.95
C TRP A 120 -5.96 -5.20 3.93
N SER A 121 -4.68 -5.31 3.56
CA SER A 121 -3.81 -4.15 3.32
C SER A 121 -2.69 -4.47 2.34
N GLY A 122 -1.82 -3.51 2.06
CA GLY A 122 -0.56 -3.75 1.34
C GLY A 122 0.49 -4.54 2.13
N VAL A 123 0.23 -4.85 3.42
CA VAL A 123 1.10 -5.58 4.35
C VAL A 123 2.56 -5.07 4.33
N GLY A 124 2.67 -3.75 4.29
CA GLY A 124 3.93 -3.01 4.42
C GLY A 124 4.12 -2.46 5.83
N PRO A 125 5.19 -1.67 6.06
CA PRO A 125 5.39 -0.96 7.32
C PRO A 125 4.36 0.18 7.52
N GLY A 126 4.50 0.91 8.62
CA GLY A 126 3.69 2.09 8.92
C GLY A 126 2.25 1.73 9.29
N LEU A 127 1.28 2.46 8.76
CA LEU A 127 -0.14 2.25 9.07
C LEU A 127 -0.66 0.90 8.55
N MET A 128 -0.05 0.34 7.50
CA MET A 128 -0.38 -1.02 7.04
C MET A 128 0.00 -2.08 8.09
N ASP A 129 1.09 -1.88 8.82
CA ASP A 129 1.50 -2.75 9.93
C ASP A 129 0.60 -2.55 11.15
N ALA A 130 0.18 -1.31 11.43
CA ALA A 130 -0.76 -0.99 12.50
C ALA A 130 -2.09 -1.74 12.33
N VAL A 131 -2.73 -1.64 11.16
CA VAL A 131 -4.01 -2.30 10.89
C VAL A 131 -3.88 -3.83 10.90
N THR A 132 -2.78 -4.34 10.34
CA THR A 132 -2.47 -5.78 10.38
C THR A 132 -2.42 -6.29 11.82
N LYS A 133 -1.71 -5.59 12.70
CA LYS A 133 -1.61 -5.98 14.11
C LYS A 133 -2.93 -5.83 14.87
N GLY A 134 -3.68 -4.77 14.60
CA GLY A 134 -5.00 -4.55 15.21
C GLY A 134 -5.96 -5.70 14.88
N ALA A 135 -6.03 -6.10 13.61
CA ALA A 135 -6.86 -7.23 13.18
C ALA A 135 -6.41 -8.57 13.77
N LEU A 136 -5.10 -8.83 13.84
CA LEU A 136 -4.57 -10.02 14.49
C LEU A 136 -4.91 -10.06 15.99
N GLN A 137 -4.92 -8.91 16.67
CA GLN A 137 -5.32 -8.84 18.08
C GLN A 137 -6.81 -9.17 18.28
N ALA A 138 -7.67 -8.77 17.33
CA ALA A 138 -9.08 -9.14 17.33
C ALA A 138 -9.32 -10.63 17.03
N GLY A 139 -8.30 -11.36 16.55
CA GLY A 139 -8.40 -12.77 16.18
C GLY A 139 -8.99 -13.02 14.78
N ASN A 140 -9.18 -11.98 13.98
CA ASN A 140 -9.72 -12.07 12.63
C ASN A 140 -8.64 -12.40 11.59
N PRO A 141 -9.01 -13.00 10.44
CA PRO A 141 -8.05 -13.26 9.38
C PRO A 141 -7.45 -11.97 8.82
N VAL A 142 -6.17 -12.05 8.44
CA VAL A 142 -5.48 -10.98 7.71
C VAL A 142 -5.04 -11.46 6.34
N GLY A 143 -5.39 -10.67 5.33
CA GLY A 143 -4.99 -10.81 3.94
C GLY A 143 -4.08 -9.66 3.49
N GLY A 144 -3.22 -9.88 2.50
CA GLY A 144 -2.44 -8.77 1.95
C GLY A 144 -1.79 -8.98 0.59
N PHE A 145 -1.53 -7.85 -0.07
CA PHE A 145 -0.86 -7.79 -1.36
C PHE A 145 0.42 -6.96 -1.27
N LYS A 146 1.54 -7.64 -1.02
CA LYS A 146 2.86 -7.02 -0.92
C LYS A 146 3.38 -6.65 -2.30
N ILE A 147 4.24 -5.64 -2.38
CA ILE A 147 5.08 -5.37 -3.57
C ILE A 147 6.56 -5.32 -3.17
N GLY A 148 7.45 -5.60 -4.13
CA GLY A 148 8.90 -5.59 -3.89
C GLY A 148 9.47 -4.22 -3.52
N ARG A 149 8.90 -3.13 -4.06
CA ARG A 149 9.29 -1.73 -3.79
C ARG A 149 8.14 -0.94 -3.18
N GLU A 150 8.23 -0.66 -1.89
CA GLU A 150 7.22 0.11 -1.18
C GLU A 150 7.71 1.54 -1.00
N SER A 151 6.92 2.54 -1.43
CA SER A 151 7.26 3.96 -1.26
C SER A 151 8.64 4.40 -1.79
N GLY A 152 9.15 3.70 -2.82
CA GLY A 152 10.44 3.94 -3.47
C GLY A 152 11.59 3.08 -2.94
N GLU A 153 11.41 2.44 -1.78
CA GLU A 153 12.43 1.65 -1.09
C GLU A 153 12.24 0.16 -1.32
N TRP A 154 13.35 -0.58 -1.42
CA TRP A 154 13.32 -2.03 -1.52
C TRP A 154 12.87 -2.63 -0.20
N THR A 155 11.89 -3.52 -0.27
CA THR A 155 11.55 -4.37 0.86
C THR A 155 12.72 -5.31 1.15
N SER A 156 13.08 -5.47 2.43
CA SER A 156 14.23 -6.27 2.85
C SER A 156 14.09 -7.77 2.54
N SER A 157 12.86 -8.22 2.28
CA SER A 157 12.51 -9.61 1.97
C SER A 157 11.24 -9.68 1.14
N LYS A 158 11.13 -10.72 0.29
CA LYS A 158 9.87 -11.12 -0.35
C LYS A 158 8.85 -11.65 0.65
N PHE A 159 9.29 -12.04 1.85
CA PHE A 159 8.46 -12.56 2.93
C PHE A 159 8.08 -11.46 3.91
N HIS A 160 6.87 -11.55 4.46
CA HIS A 160 6.41 -10.73 5.57
C HIS A 160 7.11 -11.16 6.88
N PRO A 161 7.45 -10.22 7.79
CA PRO A 161 8.20 -10.55 9.01
C PRO A 161 7.50 -11.49 9.98
N TYR A 162 6.17 -11.48 10.03
CA TYR A 162 5.39 -12.27 11.01
C TYR A 162 4.07 -12.84 10.48
N LEU A 163 3.66 -12.50 9.26
CA LEU A 163 2.46 -13.11 8.67
C LEU A 163 2.86 -14.41 8.00
N PRO A 164 2.03 -15.45 8.10
CA PRO A 164 2.32 -16.70 7.43
C PRO A 164 2.11 -16.54 5.92
N SER A 165 2.82 -17.35 5.12
CA SER A 165 2.87 -17.19 3.64
C SER A 165 1.52 -17.35 2.95
N GLU A 166 0.56 -18.00 3.59
CA GLU A 166 -0.80 -18.20 3.12
C GLU A 166 -1.70 -16.98 3.34
N SER A 167 -1.25 -15.98 4.10
CA SER A 167 -2.00 -14.74 4.36
C SER A 167 -1.73 -13.64 3.35
N TYR A 168 -0.69 -13.74 2.52
CA TYR A 168 -0.37 -12.67 1.58
C TYR A 168 0.22 -13.20 0.28
N PHE A 169 0.14 -12.36 -0.76
CA PHE A 169 0.81 -12.60 -2.02
C PHE A 169 1.73 -11.42 -2.34
N THR A 170 2.99 -11.71 -2.71
CA THR A 170 3.94 -10.69 -3.14
C THR A 170 3.83 -10.51 -4.65
N CYS A 171 3.08 -9.49 -5.06
CA CYS A 171 2.87 -9.13 -6.46
C CYS A 171 4.17 -8.58 -7.07
N ARG A 172 4.48 -9.03 -8.29
CA ARG A 172 5.52 -8.42 -9.11
C ARG A 172 4.95 -7.26 -9.93
N PHE A 173 3.70 -7.36 -10.37
CA PHE A 173 3.03 -6.32 -11.12
C PHE A 173 2.10 -5.49 -10.25
N PHE A 174 2.32 -4.17 -10.26
CA PHE A 174 1.47 -3.22 -9.54
C PHE A 174 -0.01 -3.34 -9.96
N SER A 175 -0.29 -3.60 -11.24
CA SER A 175 -1.66 -3.81 -11.73
C SER A 175 -2.36 -5.01 -11.09
N ALA A 176 -1.63 -6.09 -10.79
CA ALA A 176 -2.20 -7.25 -10.10
C ALA A 176 -2.48 -6.92 -8.63
N ARG A 177 -1.56 -6.21 -7.96
CA ARG A 177 -1.77 -5.70 -6.58
C ARG A 177 -3.02 -4.82 -6.49
N LYS A 178 -3.19 -3.86 -7.42
CA LYS A 178 -4.37 -2.97 -7.47
C LYS A 178 -5.67 -3.78 -7.60
N HIS A 179 -5.71 -4.73 -8.54
CA HIS A 179 -6.87 -5.62 -8.70
C HIS A 179 -7.15 -6.43 -7.43
N GLY A 180 -6.12 -6.99 -6.78
CA GLY A 180 -6.29 -7.74 -5.55
C GLY A 180 -6.89 -6.89 -4.42
N LEU A 181 -6.35 -5.69 -4.18
CA LEU A 181 -6.86 -4.79 -3.15
C LEU A 181 -8.30 -4.35 -3.42
N VAL A 182 -8.62 -4.03 -4.68
CA VAL A 182 -9.98 -3.70 -5.08
C VAL A 182 -10.92 -4.89 -4.84
N ASP A 183 -10.61 -6.07 -5.39
CA ASP A 183 -11.50 -7.24 -5.31
C ASP A 183 -11.71 -7.70 -3.86
N ALA A 184 -10.72 -7.53 -2.99
CA ALA A 184 -10.82 -7.88 -1.57
C ALA A 184 -11.88 -7.06 -0.80
N GLY A 185 -12.19 -5.84 -1.25
CA GLY A 185 -13.19 -4.96 -0.64
C GLY A 185 -14.55 -4.95 -1.35
N VAL A 186 -14.69 -5.62 -2.49
CA VAL A 186 -15.95 -5.69 -3.24
C VAL A 186 -17.02 -6.42 -2.42
N ARG A 187 -18.23 -5.87 -2.39
CA ARG A 187 -19.39 -6.54 -1.80
C ARG A 187 -20.15 -7.30 -2.89
N SER A 188 -20.11 -8.63 -2.87
CA SER A 188 -20.74 -9.48 -3.88
C SER A 188 -22.07 -10.08 -3.43
N CYS A 189 -22.31 -10.20 -2.13
CA CYS A 189 -23.58 -10.65 -1.59
C CYS A 189 -24.00 -9.83 -0.34
N SER A 190 -25.27 -9.92 0.04
CA SER A 190 -25.80 -9.11 1.14
C SER A 190 -25.21 -9.45 2.52
N SER A 191 -24.71 -10.67 2.69
CA SER A 191 -24.00 -11.12 3.89
C SER A 191 -22.55 -10.66 3.96
N ASP A 192 -21.96 -10.19 2.85
CA ASP A 192 -20.60 -9.66 2.85
C ASP A 192 -20.57 -8.36 3.68
N ARG A 193 -19.62 -8.31 4.62
CA ARG A 193 -19.27 -7.13 5.40
C ARG A 193 -17.91 -6.65 4.90
N THR A 194 -17.90 -5.62 4.06
CA THR A 194 -16.71 -5.09 3.41
C THR A 194 -16.67 -3.58 3.55
N ALA A 195 -15.49 -2.99 3.51
CA ALA A 195 -15.36 -1.54 3.46
C ALA A 195 -14.01 -1.17 2.90
N PHE A 196 -13.89 0.03 2.38
CA PHE A 196 -12.60 0.67 2.16
C PHE A 196 -12.38 1.72 3.25
N VAL A 197 -11.19 1.75 3.83
CA VAL A 197 -10.81 2.71 4.87
C VAL A 197 -9.50 3.38 4.47
N THR A 198 -9.57 4.69 4.26
CA THR A 198 -8.41 5.51 3.93
C THR A 198 -7.87 6.16 5.19
N LEU A 199 -6.65 5.81 5.53
CA LEU A 199 -5.86 6.42 6.59
C LEU A 199 -4.88 7.45 6.00
N PRO A 200 -4.38 8.41 6.80
CA PRO A 200 -3.37 9.37 6.36
C PRO A 200 -2.21 8.74 5.58
N GLY A 201 -1.90 9.31 4.42
CA GLY A 201 -1.16 8.60 3.37
C GLY A 201 -0.39 9.48 2.40
N GLY A 202 0.35 8.82 1.51
CA GLY A 202 1.14 9.47 0.47
C GLY A 202 0.66 9.10 -0.94
N ILE A 203 1.54 9.22 -1.93
CA ILE A 203 1.23 8.96 -3.36
C ILE A 203 0.56 7.60 -3.58
N GLY A 204 1.07 6.53 -2.93
CA GLY A 204 0.48 5.19 -3.06
C GLY A 204 -0.96 5.14 -2.54
N THR A 205 -1.20 5.73 -1.37
CA THR A 205 -2.55 5.84 -0.80
C THR A 205 -3.47 6.65 -1.70
N PHE A 206 -3.02 7.78 -2.24
CA PHE A 206 -3.82 8.58 -3.18
C PHE A 206 -4.13 7.81 -4.47
N ASP A 207 -3.20 7.05 -5.03
CA ASP A 207 -3.44 6.22 -6.21
C ASP A 207 -4.54 5.17 -5.98
N GLU A 208 -4.52 4.51 -4.82
CA GLU A 208 -5.53 3.52 -4.43
C GLU A 208 -6.90 4.20 -4.15
N VAL A 209 -6.90 5.35 -3.47
CA VAL A 209 -8.11 6.13 -3.18
C VAL A 209 -8.81 6.59 -4.45
N PHE A 210 -8.09 7.23 -5.36
CA PHE A 210 -8.67 7.75 -6.60
C PHE A 210 -9.13 6.63 -7.53
N GLU A 211 -8.48 5.47 -7.52
CA GLU A 211 -8.97 4.29 -8.23
C GLU A 211 -10.33 3.83 -7.68
N ILE A 212 -10.49 3.73 -6.36
CA ILE A 212 -11.76 3.30 -5.74
C ILE A 212 -12.86 4.33 -6.02
N LEU A 213 -12.58 5.62 -5.85
CA LEU A 213 -13.53 6.69 -6.18
C LEU A 213 -14.02 6.57 -7.63
N ALA A 214 -13.09 6.40 -8.58
CA ALA A 214 -13.42 6.23 -9.99
C ALA A 214 -14.26 4.96 -10.23
N LEU A 215 -13.96 3.85 -9.55
CA LEU A 215 -14.72 2.60 -9.70
C LEU A 215 -16.15 2.70 -9.14
N ILE A 216 -16.36 3.42 -8.04
CA ILE A 216 -17.69 3.71 -7.48
C ILE A 216 -18.45 4.65 -8.44
N GLN A 217 -17.80 5.73 -8.88
CA GLN A 217 -18.36 6.70 -9.84
C GLN A 217 -18.82 6.00 -11.14
N LEU A 218 -18.00 5.09 -11.67
CA LEU A 218 -18.28 4.29 -12.86
C LEU A 218 -19.26 3.13 -12.60
N ARG A 219 -19.78 2.97 -11.37
CA ARG A 219 -20.69 1.89 -10.97
C ARG A 219 -20.12 0.49 -11.21
N ARG A 220 -18.79 0.35 -11.17
CA ARG A 220 -18.08 -0.93 -11.24
C ARG A 220 -18.02 -1.63 -9.89
N ILE A 221 -18.09 -0.85 -8.81
CA ILE A 221 -18.24 -1.30 -7.44
C ILE A 221 -19.42 -0.52 -6.84
N GLY A 222 -20.18 -1.12 -5.93
CA GLY A 222 -21.23 -0.40 -5.21
C GLY A 222 -22.56 -0.26 -5.94
N SER A 223 -22.67 -0.75 -7.19
CA SER A 223 -23.82 -0.50 -8.06
C SER A 223 -25.06 -1.32 -7.72
N GLU A 224 -24.88 -2.62 -7.45
CA GLU A 224 -25.95 -3.50 -6.96
C GLU A 224 -25.99 -3.52 -5.43
N LEU A 225 -24.82 -3.61 -4.80
CA LEU A 225 -24.64 -3.62 -3.36
C LEU A 225 -23.68 -2.50 -2.98
N PRO A 226 -24.15 -1.45 -2.28
CA PRO A 226 -23.28 -0.37 -1.82
C PRO A 226 -22.11 -0.90 -0.98
N VAL A 227 -20.95 -0.28 -1.13
CA VAL A 227 -19.74 -0.57 -0.36
C VAL A 227 -19.36 0.69 0.42
N PRO A 228 -19.28 0.64 1.76
CA PRO A 228 -18.78 1.73 2.58
C PRO A 228 -17.36 2.13 2.15
N PHE A 229 -17.14 3.42 1.94
CA PHE A 229 -15.81 3.97 1.75
C PHE A 229 -15.59 5.11 2.75
N LEU A 230 -14.61 4.97 3.63
CA LEU A 230 -14.33 5.90 4.71
C LEU A 230 -13.03 6.66 4.45
N LEU A 231 -13.03 7.96 4.72
CA LEU A 231 -11.85 8.83 4.75
C LEU A 231 -11.59 9.27 6.20
N MET A 232 -10.52 8.76 6.80
CA MET A 232 -10.13 9.12 8.16
C MET A 232 -9.35 10.44 8.14
N ASN A 233 -10.02 11.53 8.51
CA ASN A 233 -9.49 12.89 8.53
C ASN A 233 -8.85 13.25 9.88
N TYR A 234 -8.02 12.36 10.41
CA TYR A 234 -7.32 12.58 11.67
C TYR A 234 -6.52 13.89 11.61
N ASP A 235 -6.62 14.70 12.66
CA ASP A 235 -5.94 15.99 12.77
C ASP A 235 -6.13 16.91 11.53
N SER A 236 -7.27 16.80 10.83
CA SER A 236 -7.54 17.56 9.61
C SER A 236 -6.57 17.27 8.44
N PHE A 237 -5.95 16.07 8.42
CA PHE A 237 -4.96 15.70 7.40
C PHE A 237 -5.46 15.87 5.96
N TYR A 238 -6.73 15.57 5.69
CA TYR A 238 -7.35 15.66 4.36
C TYR A 238 -8.09 16.97 4.11
N SER A 239 -8.19 17.89 5.08
CA SER A 239 -8.98 19.13 4.91
C SER A 239 -8.56 19.95 3.69
N LYS A 240 -7.25 20.03 3.38
CA LYS A 240 -6.76 20.72 2.18
C LYS A 240 -7.09 20.00 0.88
N LEU A 241 -7.21 18.68 0.90
CA LEU A 241 -7.68 17.92 -0.26
C LEU A 241 -9.18 18.12 -0.48
N LEU A 242 -9.96 18.14 0.61
CA LEU A 242 -11.40 18.40 0.55
C LEU A 242 -11.67 19.81 0.00
N GLU A 243 -10.97 20.83 0.51
CA GLU A 243 -11.02 22.20 -0.05
C GLU A 243 -10.65 22.22 -1.55
N PHE A 244 -9.68 21.40 -1.98
CA PHE A 244 -9.32 21.30 -3.39
C PHE A 244 -10.43 20.68 -4.25
N PHE A 245 -11.22 19.74 -3.71
CA PHE A 245 -12.40 19.24 -4.41
C PHE A 245 -13.48 20.31 -4.55
N ASP A 246 -13.67 21.17 -3.54
CA ASP A 246 -14.57 22.33 -3.65
C ASP A 246 -14.13 23.26 -4.79
N ASP A 247 -12.83 23.50 -4.93
CA ASP A 247 -12.28 24.24 -6.07
C ASP A 247 -12.55 23.53 -7.41
N CYS A 248 -12.39 22.21 -7.47
CA CYS A 248 -12.72 21.41 -8.65
C CYS A 248 -14.20 21.48 -9.05
N GLU A 249 -15.12 21.60 -8.07
CA GLU A 249 -16.54 21.88 -8.34
C GLU A 249 -16.73 23.28 -8.94
N ASN A 250 -16.06 24.30 -8.37
CA ASN A 250 -16.11 25.67 -8.88
C ASN A 250 -15.58 25.78 -10.32
N TRP A 251 -14.61 24.94 -10.69
CA TRP A 251 -14.04 24.87 -12.04
C TRP A 251 -14.89 24.02 -13.00
N GLY A 252 -15.91 23.32 -12.51
CA GLY A 252 -16.78 22.45 -13.30
C GLY A 252 -16.15 21.11 -13.68
N THR A 253 -15.08 20.70 -12.99
CA THR A 253 -14.45 19.37 -13.17
C THR A 253 -15.10 18.28 -12.32
N LEU A 254 -15.86 18.68 -11.31
CA LEU A 254 -16.72 17.82 -10.48
C LEU A 254 -18.12 18.42 -10.43
N ALA A 255 -19.16 17.58 -10.36
CA ALA A 255 -20.50 18.06 -10.05
C ALA A 255 -20.61 18.36 -8.55
N LYS A 256 -21.51 19.28 -8.20
CA LYS A 256 -21.74 19.69 -6.81
C LYS A 256 -22.16 18.50 -5.93
N GLY A 257 -21.41 18.23 -4.86
CA GLY A 257 -21.65 17.14 -3.92
C GLY A 257 -21.34 15.76 -4.49
N GLU A 258 -20.66 15.68 -5.64
CA GLU A 258 -20.32 14.41 -6.27
C GLU A 258 -19.38 13.59 -5.37
N VAL A 259 -18.27 14.18 -4.93
CA VAL A 259 -17.28 13.48 -4.10
C VAL A 259 -17.84 13.13 -2.72
N ASP A 260 -18.61 14.03 -2.12
CA ASP A 260 -19.27 13.79 -0.82
C ASP A 260 -20.22 12.59 -0.86
N SER A 261 -20.75 12.25 -2.03
CA SER A 261 -21.63 11.08 -2.21
C SER A 261 -20.87 9.74 -2.33
N LEU A 262 -19.55 9.78 -2.58
CA LEU A 262 -18.74 8.59 -2.86
C LEU A 262 -18.12 7.98 -1.60
N TRP A 263 -17.97 8.76 -0.54
CA TRP A 263 -17.34 8.31 0.71
C TRP A 263 -17.90 9.01 1.94
N LYS A 264 -17.52 8.53 3.12
CA LYS A 264 -17.83 9.11 4.41
C LYS A 264 -16.54 9.65 5.04
N VAL A 265 -16.47 10.96 5.24
CA VAL A 265 -15.41 11.58 6.04
C VAL A 265 -15.71 11.35 7.53
N CYS A 266 -14.70 10.91 8.28
CA CYS A 266 -14.72 10.67 9.72
C CYS A 266 -13.51 11.34 10.36
N ASP A 267 -13.72 12.13 11.41
CA ASP A 267 -12.62 12.81 12.10
C ASP A 267 -11.96 11.94 13.18
N ASN A 268 -12.57 10.80 13.54
CA ASN A 268 -12.07 9.87 14.56
C ASN A 268 -12.65 8.44 14.38
N ASN A 269 -12.11 7.47 15.12
CA ASN A 269 -12.53 6.06 15.05
C ASN A 269 -14.01 5.85 15.43
N ALA A 270 -14.52 6.60 16.40
CA ALA A 270 -15.88 6.43 16.89
C ALA A 270 -16.92 6.75 15.79
N GLU A 271 -16.67 7.78 14.99
CA GLU A 271 -17.49 8.12 13.83
C GLU A 271 -17.48 7.02 12.76
N ALA A 272 -16.30 6.47 12.47
CA ALA A 272 -16.16 5.37 11.52
C ALA A 272 -16.93 4.12 11.97
N LEU A 273 -16.79 3.74 13.24
CA LEU A 273 -17.50 2.60 13.83
C LEU A 273 -19.01 2.83 13.84
N ALA A 274 -19.47 4.02 14.22
CA ALA A 274 -20.89 4.36 14.24
C ALA A 274 -21.48 4.29 12.82
N TYR A 275 -20.76 4.80 11.83
CA TYR A 275 -21.17 4.73 10.43
C TYR A 275 -21.27 3.28 9.94
N LEU A 276 -20.25 2.44 10.18
CA LEU A 276 -20.26 1.04 9.76
C LEU A 276 -21.34 0.22 10.47
N ALA A 277 -21.54 0.43 11.77
CA ALA A 277 -22.60 -0.22 12.53
C ALA A 277 -23.99 0.16 11.98
N SER A 278 -24.22 1.45 11.69
CA SER A 278 -25.45 1.91 11.07
C SER A 278 -25.63 1.35 9.66
N PHE A 279 -24.58 1.34 8.84
CA PHE A 279 -24.63 0.85 7.46
C PHE A 279 -25.03 -0.63 7.40
N TYR A 280 -24.47 -1.44 8.29
CA TYR A 280 -24.74 -2.88 8.37
C TYR A 280 -25.89 -3.25 9.31
N ASN A 281 -26.60 -2.27 9.88
CA ASN A 281 -27.68 -2.47 10.86
C ASN A 281 -27.25 -3.39 12.04
N LEU A 282 -26.05 -3.20 12.55
CA LEU A 282 -25.50 -3.97 13.66
C LEU A 282 -25.92 -3.36 15.00
N SER A 283 -26.33 -4.20 15.95
CA SER A 283 -26.72 -3.73 17.28
C SER A 283 -25.49 -3.62 18.20
N PRO A 284 -25.48 -2.69 19.18
CA PRO A 284 -24.42 -2.65 20.20
C PRO A 284 -24.31 -3.95 21.03
N HIS A 285 -25.36 -4.79 21.03
CA HIS A 285 -25.49 -5.97 21.87
C HIS A 285 -24.91 -7.26 21.26
N ASP A 286 -24.51 -7.26 19.98
CA ASP A 286 -23.90 -8.44 19.36
C ASP A 286 -22.47 -8.72 19.84
N ARG A 287 -21.89 -7.82 20.65
CA ARG A 287 -20.53 -7.92 21.22
C ARG A 287 -20.31 -9.05 22.23
N VAL A 288 -21.36 -9.65 22.80
CA VAL A 288 -21.24 -10.51 24.01
C VAL A 288 -21.21 -12.03 23.71
N LYS A 289 -21.44 -12.48 22.48
CA LYS A 289 -21.60 -13.93 22.23
C LYS A 289 -20.31 -14.75 22.16
N ASN A 290 -19.13 -14.14 22.10
CA ASN A 290 -17.87 -14.89 21.95
C ASN A 290 -17.07 -15.13 23.25
N GLU A 291 -17.51 -14.64 24.41
CA GLU A 291 -16.80 -14.85 25.68
C GLU A 291 -17.43 -15.90 26.62
N VAL A 292 -18.61 -16.45 26.31
CA VAL A 292 -19.32 -17.39 27.21
C VAL A 292 -19.27 -18.86 26.74
N GLY A 293 -18.51 -19.17 25.68
CA GLY A 293 -18.45 -20.52 25.10
C GLY A 293 -17.41 -21.49 25.69
N LEU A 294 -16.48 -21.03 26.54
CA LEU A 294 -15.40 -21.84 27.11
C LEU A 294 -15.49 -21.85 28.64
N GLY A 295 -16.51 -22.54 29.18
CA GLY A 295 -16.68 -22.57 30.62
C GLY A 295 -17.82 -23.42 31.16
N SER A 296 -18.04 -24.65 30.66
CA SER A 296 -18.68 -25.71 31.46
C SER A 296 -18.80 -27.03 30.67
N THR A 297 -17.86 -27.94 30.86
CA THR A 297 -18.17 -29.38 30.94
C THR A 297 -17.30 -29.99 32.03
N HIS A 298 -17.96 -30.31 33.15
CA HIS A 298 -17.51 -31.31 34.12
C HIS A 298 -17.60 -32.71 33.50
#